data_AF-A0A534Q5U0-F1
#
_entry.id   AF-A0A534Q5U0-F1
#
_cell.length_a   1.000
_cell.length_b   1.000
_cell.length_c   1.000
_cell.angle_alpha   90.00
_cell.angle_beta   90.00
_cell.angle_gamma   90.00
#
_symmetry.space_group_name_H-M   'P 1'
#
loop_
_entity.id
_entity.type
_entity.pdbx_description
1 polymer ?
#
loop_
_entity_poly.entity_id
_entity_poly.type
_entity_poly.pdbx_seq_one_letter_code
_entity_poly.pdbx_strand_id
1 'polypeptide(L)'
;MMVTPLLAAPGKSVASDAVVAIFVADPSARFYAGPEALTELYQLTHSEAELVRLLAEGLSLEEVADKRGVSLNTARSHLKHAFAKTETSRQSELVRLIFSGVGQIREA
;
A
#
# COMPACT_ATOMS: atom_id res chain seq x y z
N MET A 1 20.60 -17.45 -8.34
CA MET A 1 21.38 -16.25 -7.98
C MET A 1 21.06 -15.93 -6.54
N MET A 2 22.01 -16.08 -5.63
CA MET A 2 21.77 -15.96 -4.19
C MET A 2 22.18 -14.54 -3.76
N VAL A 3 21.22 -13.78 -3.22
CA VAL A 3 21.48 -12.44 -2.68
C VAL A 3 21.41 -12.57 -1.16
N THR A 4 22.54 -12.38 -0.49
CA THR A 4 22.63 -12.36 0.96
C THR A 4 22.31 -10.96 1.46
N PRO A 5 21.42 -10.77 2.46
CA PRO A 5 21.08 -9.45 2.96
C PRO A 5 22.29 -8.83 3.67
N LEU A 6 22.62 -7.59 3.30
CA LEU A 6 23.58 -6.77 4.02
C LEU A 6 22.89 -6.24 5.28
N LEU A 7 23.28 -6.74 6.44
CA LEU A 7 22.84 -6.19 7.72
C LEU A 7 23.50 -4.80 7.86
N ALA A 8 22.83 -3.76 7.36
CA ALA A 8 23.28 -2.38 7.55
C ALA A 8 23.22 -2.08 9.05
N ALA A 9 24.37 -1.87 9.68
CA ALA A 9 24.41 -1.41 11.06
C ALA A 9 23.69 -0.06 11.15
N PRO A 10 22.77 0.15 12.12
CA PRO A 10 22.13 1.43 12.30
C PRO A 10 23.19 2.46 12.71
N GLY A 11 23.37 3.50 11.89
CA GLY A 11 24.06 4.71 12.33
C GLY A 11 25.50 4.95 11.83
N LYS A 12 25.93 4.37 10.70
CA LYS A 12 27.06 4.97 9.96
C LYS A 12 26.55 5.68 8.73
N SER A 13 26.49 7.01 8.82
CA SER A 13 26.35 7.93 7.69
C SER A 13 27.20 7.41 6.53
N VAL A 14 26.52 6.99 5.46
CA VAL A 14 27.18 6.63 4.21
C VAL A 14 27.89 7.89 3.74
N ALA A 15 29.18 7.74 3.40
CA ALA A 15 30.10 8.82 3.08
C ALA A 15 29.46 9.94 2.23
N SER A 16 29.95 11.16 2.43
CA SER A 16 29.53 12.45 1.83
C SER A 16 29.41 12.50 0.29
N ASP A 17 29.66 11.40 -0.41
CA ASP A 17 29.62 11.23 -1.87
C ASP A 17 28.63 10.15 -2.33
N ALA A 18 27.69 9.73 -1.49
CA ALA A 18 26.62 8.82 -1.90
C ALA A 18 25.73 9.49 -2.95
N VAL A 19 25.77 8.98 -4.19
CA VAL A 19 24.98 9.51 -5.32
C VAL A 19 23.70 8.72 -5.61
N VAL A 20 23.56 7.51 -5.06
CA VAL A 20 22.39 6.64 -5.32
C VAL A 20 22.03 5.82 -4.09
N ALA A 21 20.74 5.78 -3.75
CA ALA A 21 20.13 4.82 -2.83
C ALA A 21 19.29 3.80 -3.62
N ILE A 22 19.41 2.51 -3.28
CA ILE A 22 18.61 1.42 -3.89
C ILE A 22 17.75 0.79 -2.80
N PHE A 23 16.43 0.84 -2.99
CA PHE A 23 15.46 0.17 -2.13
C PHE A 23 15.03 -1.14 -2.81
N VAL A 24 15.21 -2.26 -2.12
CA VAL A 24 14.78 -3.59 -2.60
C VAL A 24 13.59 -4.02 -1.76
N ALA A 25 12.41 -4.05 -2.36
CA ALA A 25 11.22 -4.66 -1.77
C ALA A 25 11.05 -6.07 -2.35
N ASP A 26 10.83 -7.05 -1.49
CA ASP A 26 10.42 -8.39 -1.92
C ASP A 26 8.91 -8.36 -2.23
N PRO A 27 8.48 -8.52 -3.50
CA PRO A 27 7.05 -8.53 -3.85
C PRO A 27 6.29 -9.73 -3.25
N SER A 28 7.01 -10.75 -2.79
CA SER A 28 6.50 -11.94 -2.10
C SER A 28 6.42 -11.75 -0.59
N ALA A 29 7.25 -10.87 -0.03
CA ALA A 29 7.08 -10.40 1.33
C ALA A 29 5.79 -9.60 1.32
N ARG A 30 4.76 -10.13 1.97
CA ARG A 30 3.47 -9.45 2.12
C ARG A 30 3.67 -8.13 2.88
N PHE A 31 4.02 -7.09 2.13
CA PHE A 31 4.01 -5.72 2.61
C PHE A 31 2.56 -5.31 2.73
N TYR A 32 1.96 -5.66 3.87
CA TYR A 32 0.70 -5.08 4.28
C TYR A 32 1.02 -3.66 4.74
N ALA A 33 0.82 -2.66 3.88
CA ALA A 33 0.58 -1.33 4.40
C ALA A 33 -0.67 -1.43 5.27
N GLY A 34 -0.48 -1.28 6.58
CA GLY A 34 -1.59 -1.13 7.50
C GLY A 34 -2.49 0.04 7.05
N PRO A 35 -3.77 0.05 7.46
CA PRO A 35 -4.69 1.13 7.12
C PRO A 35 -4.12 2.53 7.41
N GLU A 36 -3.27 2.65 8.44
CA GLU A 36 -2.59 3.87 8.85
C GLU A 36 -1.61 4.35 7.78
N ALA A 37 -0.80 3.46 7.22
CA ALA A 37 0.15 3.80 6.16
C ALA A 37 -0.58 4.24 4.88
N LEU A 38 -1.68 3.57 4.53
CA LEU A 38 -2.51 3.96 3.38
C LEU A 38 -3.19 5.32 3.59
N THR A 39 -3.58 5.61 4.83
CA THR A 39 -4.14 6.90 5.21
C THR A 39 -3.11 8.02 5.05
N GLU A 40 -1.88 7.83 5.51
CA GLU A 40 -0.82 8.83 5.38
C GLU A 40 -0.38 9.04 3.93
N LEU A 41 -0.19 7.95 3.16
CA LEU A 41 0.36 8.02 1.80
C LEU A 41 -0.63 8.57 0.78
N TYR A 42 -1.91 8.24 0.95
CA TYR A 42 -2.95 8.52 -0.06
C TYR A 42 -4.12 9.35 0.47
N GLN A 43 -4.02 9.89 1.69
CA GLN A 43 -5.07 10.68 2.34
C GLN A 43 -6.42 9.96 2.41
N LEU A 44 -6.38 8.62 2.43
CA LEU A 44 -7.57 7.80 2.60
C LEU A 44 -8.13 8.01 4.00
N THR A 45 -9.45 7.98 4.14
CA THR A 45 -10.06 7.81 5.46
C THR A 45 -9.78 6.40 5.96
N HIS A 46 -9.84 6.18 7.27
CA HIS A 46 -9.72 4.84 7.85
C HIS A 46 -10.68 3.84 7.19
N SER A 47 -11.92 4.26 6.88
CA SER A 47 -12.92 3.43 6.21
C SER A 47 -12.55 3.06 4.78
N GLU A 48 -11.87 3.94 4.05
CA GLU A 48 -11.37 3.68 2.70
C GLU A 48 -10.12 2.81 2.76
N ALA A 49 -9.18 3.11 3.64
CA ALA A 49 -7.96 2.33 3.84
C ALA A 49 -8.28 0.87 4.19
N GLU A 50 -9.25 0.63 5.07
CA GLU A 50 -9.67 -0.73 5.42
C GLU A 50 -10.37 -1.46 4.27
N LEU A 51 -11.16 -0.75 3.45
CA LEU A 51 -11.72 -1.33 2.21
C LEU A 51 -10.59 -1.81 1.31
N VAL A 52 -9.63 -0.92 1.07
CA VAL A 52 -8.53 -1.10 0.15
C VAL A 52 -7.58 -2.21 0.59
N ARG A 53 -7.30 -2.30 1.90
CA ARG A 53 -6.51 -3.38 2.50
C ARG A 53 -7.14 -4.75 2.25
N LEU A 54 -8.45 -4.89 2.46
CA LEU A 54 -9.16 -6.15 2.23
C LEU A 54 -9.21 -6.53 0.74
N LEU A 55 -9.35 -5.55 -0.16
CA LEU A 55 -9.23 -5.80 -1.59
C LEU A 55 -7.82 -6.26 -1.99
N ALA A 56 -6.78 -5.71 -1.35
CA ALA A 56 -5.39 -6.14 -1.55
C ALA A 56 -5.11 -7.54 -0.96
N GLU A 57 -5.87 -7.98 0.03
CA GLU A 57 -5.88 -9.38 0.51
C GLU A 57 -6.51 -10.37 -0.49
N GLY A 58 -7.14 -9.86 -1.56
CA GLY A 58 -7.76 -10.66 -2.61
C GLY A 58 -9.26 -10.89 -2.44
N LEU A 59 -9.90 -10.22 -1.46
CA LEU A 59 -11.35 -10.28 -1.32
C LEU A 59 -12.03 -9.50 -2.45
N SER A 60 -13.17 -10.01 -2.90
CA SER A 60 -14.12 -9.29 -3.75
C SER A 60 -14.80 -8.15 -2.99
N LEU A 61 -15.37 -7.19 -3.72
CA LEU A 61 -16.05 -6.05 -3.10
C LEU A 61 -17.29 -6.50 -2.31
N GLU A 62 -17.95 -7.56 -2.76
CA GLU A 62 -19.05 -8.24 -2.09
C GLU A 62 -18.60 -8.84 -0.75
N GLU A 63 -17.52 -9.62 -0.73
CA GLU A 63 -16.96 -10.18 0.51
C GLU A 63 -16.50 -9.09 1.48
N VAL A 64 -15.97 -7.98 0.97
CA VAL A 64 -15.62 -6.81 1.80
C VAL A 64 -16.85 -6.16 2.40
N ALA A 65 -17.94 -6.01 1.63
CA ALA A 65 -19.19 -5.45 2.11
C ALA A 65 -19.78 -6.31 3.23
N ASP A 66 -19.83 -7.63 3.03
CA ASP A 66 -20.30 -8.60 4.01
C ASP A 66 -19.43 -8.60 5.27
N LYS A 67 -18.09 -8.64 5.12
CA LYS A 67 -17.14 -8.62 6.25
C LYS A 67 -17.24 -7.34 7.09
N ARG A 68 -17.59 -6.21 6.46
CA ARG A 68 -17.74 -4.92 7.13
C ARG A 68 -19.17 -4.63 7.61
N GLY A 69 -20.14 -5.50 7.31
CA GLY A 69 -21.54 -5.28 7.65
C GLY A 69 -22.17 -4.05 6.96
N VAL A 70 -21.72 -3.72 5.75
CA VAL A 70 -22.25 -2.59 4.95
C VAL A 70 -22.89 -3.08 3.67
N SER A 71 -23.79 -2.29 3.09
CA SER A 71 -24.35 -2.63 1.77
C SER A 71 -23.29 -2.58 0.68
N LEU A 72 -23.45 -3.39 -0.38
CA LEU A 72 -22.59 -3.32 -1.56
C LEU A 72 -22.57 -1.92 -2.19
N ASN A 73 -23.68 -1.19 -2.13
CA ASN A 73 -23.75 0.19 -2.63
C ASN A 73 -22.87 1.14 -1.80
N THR A 74 -22.86 0.98 -0.47
CA THR A 74 -21.98 1.73 0.44
C THR A 74 -20.52 1.40 0.16
N ALA A 75 -20.18 0.12 -0.02
CA ALA A 75 -18.82 -0.30 -0.38
C ALA A 75 -18.37 0.28 -1.72
N ARG A 76 -19.25 0.31 -2.74
CA ARG A 76 -19.00 0.97 -4.03
C ARG A 76 -18.76 2.47 -3.89
N SER A 77 -19.52 3.15 -3.02
CA SER A 77 -19.32 4.58 -2.75
C SER A 77 -17.95 4.85 -2.13
N HIS A 78 -17.55 4.09 -1.12
CA HIS A 78 -16.22 4.18 -0.53
C HIS A 78 -15.11 3.87 -1.54
N LEU A 79 -15.30 2.85 -2.38
CA LEU A 79 -14.35 2.52 -3.46
C LEU A 79 -14.20 3.68 -4.46
N LYS A 80 -15.30 4.36 -4.81
CA LYS A 80 -15.26 5.53 -5.70
C LYS A 80 -14.48 6.70 -5.09
N HIS A 81 -14.62 6.94 -3.79
CA HIS A 81 -13.82 7.96 -3.12
C HIS A 81 -12.34 7.57 -3.05
N ALA A 82 -12.04 6.30 -2.79
CA ALA A 82 -10.67 5.79 -2.83
C ALA A 82 -10.05 5.97 -4.22
N PHE A 83 -10.78 5.68 -5.30
CA PHE A 83 -10.36 5.94 -6.68
C PHE A 83 -10.01 7.41 -6.92
N ALA A 84 -10.86 8.34 -6.48
CA ALA A 84 -10.61 9.76 -6.64
C ALA A 84 -9.33 10.22 -5.90
N LYS A 85 -9.08 9.69 -4.70
CA LYS A 85 -7.92 10.04 -3.88
C LYS A 85 -6.61 9.40 -4.34
N THR A 86 -6.70 8.26 -5.00
CA THR A 86 -5.55 7.50 -5.50
C THR A 86 -5.29 7.72 -6.99
N GLU A 87 -6.08 8.56 -7.64
CA GLU A 87 -6.04 8.79 -9.09
C GLU A 87 -6.16 7.51 -9.92
N THR A 88 -6.93 6.54 -9.42
CA THR A 88 -7.18 5.26 -10.10
C THR A 88 -8.62 5.18 -10.58
N SER A 89 -8.86 4.28 -11.54
CA SER A 89 -10.18 4.11 -12.18
C SER A 89 -10.70 2.67 -12.10
N ARG A 90 -9.84 1.72 -11.75
CA ARG A 90 -10.15 0.29 -11.68
C ARG A 90 -9.64 -0.31 -10.38
N GLN A 91 -10.37 -1.29 -9.85
CA GLN A 91 -9.96 -2.00 -8.63
C GLN A 91 -8.56 -2.61 -8.78
N SER A 92 -8.26 -3.23 -9.92
CA SER A 92 -6.93 -3.83 -10.16
C SER A 92 -5.80 -2.80 -10.24
N GLU A 93 -6.10 -1.59 -10.69
CA GLU A 93 -5.16 -0.46 -10.73
C GLU A 93 -4.88 0.03 -9.30
N LEU A 94 -5.93 0.22 -8.49
CA LEU A 94 -5.81 0.56 -7.08
C LEU A 94 -5.00 -0.49 -6.31
N VAL A 95 -5.31 -1.77 -6.49
CA VAL A 95 -4.59 -2.89 -5.86
C VAL A 95 -3.12 -2.88 -6.27
N ARG A 96 -2.81 -2.68 -7.56
CA ARG A 96 -1.43 -2.55 -8.04
C ARG A 96 -0.71 -1.35 -7.44
N LEU A 97 -1.38 -0.20 -7.36
CA LEU A 97 -0.80 1.03 -6.80
C LEU A 97 -0.28 0.78 -5.38
N ILE A 98 -1.06 0.11 -4.54
CA ILE A 98 -0.67 -0.21 -3.16
C ILE A 98 0.55 -1.13 -3.12
N PHE A 99 0.58 -2.16 -3.97
CA PHE A 99 1.75 -3.04 -4.05
C PHE A 99 2.99 -2.33 -4.60
N SER A 100 2.82 -1.29 -5.42
CA SER A 100 3.95 -0.48 -5.96
C SER A 100 4.40 0.67 -5.04
N GLY A 101 3.48 1.28 -4.29
CA GLY A 101 3.70 2.55 -3.58
C GLY A 101 4.30 2.38 -2.18
N VAL A 102 4.14 1.22 -1.56
CA VAL A 102 4.74 0.93 -0.24
C VAL A 102 6.25 0.68 -0.33
N GLY A 103 6.77 0.46 -1.54
CA GLY A 103 8.21 0.44 -1.82
C GLY A 103 8.82 1.82 -2.12
N GLN A 104 8.02 2.89 -2.21
CA GLN A 104 8.51 4.21 -2.57
C GLN A 104 8.85 5.04 -1.34
N ILE A 105 10.09 4.86 -0.88
CA ILE A 105 11.00 5.92 -0.41
C ILE A 105 10.33 7.02 0.46
N ARG A 106 10.47 6.91 1.79
CA ARG A 106 10.49 8.11 2.64
C ARG A 106 11.96 8.41 2.96
N GLU A 107 12.52 9.41 2.29
CA GLU A 107 13.62 10.19 2.87
C GLU A 107 13.05 11.00 4.05
N ALA A 108 13.79 11.00 5.16
CA ALA A 108 13.60 11.89 6.30
C ALA A 108 14.40 13.17 6.09
#